data_AF-A0A672L5G2-F1
#
_entry.id   AF-A0A672L5G2-F1
#
_cell.length_a   1.000
_cell.length_b   1.000
_cell.length_c   1.000
_cell.angle_alpha   90.00
_cell.angle_beta   90.00
_cell.angle_gamma   90.00
#
_symmetry.space_group_name_H-M   'P 1'
#
loop_
_entity.id
_entity.type
_entity.pdbx_description
1 polymer ?
#
loop_
_entity_poly.entity_id
_entity_poly.type
_entity_poly.pdbx_seq_one_letter_code
_entity_poly.pdbx_strand_id
1 'polypeptide(L)'
;MLVELKNGETYNGHLVSCDNWMNINLREVICTSRDGDKFWRMPECYIRGSTIKYLRIPDEIIDMVKEEVLSKGRGRGGMQQNKPQGKGRGGGPGRGGGAGRG
;
A
#
# COMPACT_ATOMS: atom_id res chain seq x y z
N MET A 1 5.02 -18.90 -2.95
CA MET A 1 3.60 -18.66 -3.30
C MET A 1 3.26 -19.56 -4.47
N LEU A 2 2.07 -20.20 -4.46
CA LEU A 2 1.61 -21.03 -5.58
C LEU A 2 0.56 -20.28 -6.39
N VAL A 3 0.70 -20.32 -7.71
CA VAL A 3 -0.20 -19.69 -8.69
C VAL A 3 -0.79 -20.78 -9.56
N GLU A 4 -2.12 -20.93 -9.59
CA GLU A 4 -2.79 -21.80 -10.56
C GLU A 4 -3.33 -20.95 -11.71
N LEU A 5 -2.99 -21.34 -12.93
CA LEU A 5 -3.48 -20.70 -14.14
C LEU A 5 -4.78 -21.35 -14.62
N LYS A 6 -5.54 -20.62 -15.44
CA LYS A 6 -6.80 -21.09 -16.04
C LYS A 6 -6.62 -22.33 -16.93
N ASN A 7 -5.42 -22.54 -17.48
CA ASN A 7 -5.09 -23.73 -18.26
C ASN A 7 -4.76 -24.96 -17.38
N GLY A 8 -4.71 -24.80 -16.06
CA GLY A 8 -4.41 -25.87 -15.10
C GLY A 8 -2.94 -26.03 -14.74
N GLU A 9 -2.02 -25.29 -15.37
CA GLU A 9 -0.61 -25.26 -14.96
C GLU A 9 -0.47 -24.55 -13.62
N THR A 10 0.54 -24.97 -12.84
CA THR A 10 0.85 -24.33 -11.56
C THR A 10 2.28 -23.80 -11.52
N TYR A 11 2.46 -22.62 -10.95
CA TYR A 11 3.75 -21.96 -10.80
C TYR A 11 4.00 -21.71 -9.33
N ASN A 12 5.05 -22.31 -8.79
CA ASN A 12 5.48 -22.08 -7.41
C ASN A 12 6.77 -21.26 -7.42
N GLY A 13 6.74 -20.08 -6.79
CA GLY A 13 7.91 -19.20 -6.71
C GLY A 13 7.72 -18.07 -5.71
N HIS A 14 8.69 -17.15 -5.70
CA HIS A 14 8.64 -15.95 -4.85
C HIS A 14 8.15 -14.76 -5.65
N LEU A 15 7.14 -14.06 -5.14
CA LEU A 15 6.63 -12.84 -5.77
C LEU A 15 7.69 -11.73 -5.71
N VAL A 16 8.00 -11.15 -6.86
CA VAL A 16 8.94 -10.02 -7.00
C VAL A 16 8.17 -8.72 -7.18
N SER A 17 7.19 -8.69 -8.08
CA SER A 17 6.37 -7.51 -8.35
C SER A 17 4.98 -7.91 -8.84
N CYS A 18 4.00 -7.03 -8.60
CA CYS A 18 2.63 -7.14 -9.09
C CYS A 18 2.16 -5.75 -9.56
N ASP A 19 1.46 -5.67 -10.69
CA ASP A 19 0.84 -4.44 -11.18
C ASP A 19 -0.69 -4.39 -10.92
N ASN A 20 -1.32 -3.27 -11.30
CA ASN A 20 -2.76 -3.06 -11.12
C ASN A 20 -3.64 -4.02 -11.94
N TRP A 21 -3.08 -4.71 -12.95
CA TRP A 21 -3.77 -5.68 -13.79
C TRP A 21 -3.52 -7.13 -13.33
N MET A 22 -2.89 -7.30 -12.17
CA MET A 22 -2.42 -8.57 -11.61
C MET A 22 -1.40 -9.30 -12.49
N ASN A 23 -0.68 -8.61 -13.36
CA ASN A 23 0.51 -9.20 -13.97
C ASN A 23 1.58 -9.34 -12.89
N ILE A 24 2.21 -10.50 -12.81
CA ILE A 24 3.16 -10.82 -11.74
C ILE A 24 4.50 -11.28 -12.30
N ASN A 25 5.57 -10.85 -11.65
CA ASN A 25 6.90 -11.41 -11.81
C ASN A 25 7.21 -12.30 -10.61
N LEU A 26 7.65 -13.52 -10.91
CA LEU A 26 8.11 -14.50 -9.94
C LEU A 26 9.59 -14.79 -10.14
N ARG A 27 10.30 -15.09 -9.04
CA ARG A 27 11.68 -15.62 -9.06
C ARG A 27 11.74 -17.04 -8.48
N GLU A 28 12.76 -17.78 -8.87
CA GLU A 28 13.05 -19.16 -8.46
C GLU A 28 11.82 -20.06 -8.62
N VAL A 29 11.34 -20.14 -9.85
CA VAL A 29 10.03 -20.68 -10.17
C VAL A 29 10.14 -22.14 -10.56
N ILE A 30 9.22 -22.95 -10.02
CA ILE A 30 8.94 -24.30 -10.46
C ILE A 30 7.56 -24.30 -11.12
N CYS A 31 7.53 -24.55 -12.43
CA CYS A 31 6.31 -24.78 -13.18
C CYS A 31 5.98 -26.27 -13.18
N THR A 32 4.73 -26.62 -12.92
CA THR A 32 4.19 -27.97 -13.00
C THR A 32 3.12 -28.02 -14.09
N SER A 33 3.19 -29.04 -14.95
CA SER A 33 2.14 -29.32 -15.93
C SER A 33 0.78 -29.52 -15.26
N ARG A 34 -0.30 -29.35 -16.02
CA ARG A 34 -1.66 -29.64 -15.57
C ARG A 34 -1.81 -31.07 -15.02
N ASP A 35 -1.13 -32.03 -15.64
CA ASP A 35 -1.23 -33.45 -15.27
C ASP A 35 -0.32 -33.82 -14.08
N GLY A 36 0.53 -32.90 -13.61
CA GLY A 36 1.40 -33.10 -12.45
C GLY A 36 2.65 -33.93 -12.70
N ASP A 37 2.90 -34.33 -13.94
CA ASP A 37 3.95 -35.27 -14.35
C ASP A 37 5.26 -34.59 -14.77
N LYS A 38 5.22 -33.29 -15.12
CA LYS A 38 6.37 -32.55 -15.64
C LYS A 38 6.62 -31.30 -14.82
N PHE A 39 7.90 -31.10 -14.53
CA PHE A 39 8.39 -29.98 -13.73
C PHE A 39 9.50 -29.25 -14.48
N TRP A 40 9.40 -27.93 -14.53
CA TRP A 40 10.44 -27.06 -15.10
C TRP A 40 10.86 -26.03 -14.09
N ARG A 41 12.18 -25.86 -13.93
CA ARG A 41 12.75 -24.83 -13.06
C ARG A 41 13.23 -23.66 -13.91
N MET A 42 12.88 -22.45 -13.49
CA MET A 42 13.22 -21.21 -14.18
C MET A 42 13.69 -20.18 -13.15
N PRO A 43 14.68 -19.34 -13.48
CA PRO A 43 15.12 -18.29 -12.57
C PRO A 43 14.05 -17.21 -12.38
N GLU A 44 13.34 -16.84 -13.45
CA GLU A 44 12.30 -15.80 -13.45
C GLU A 44 11.13 -16.21 -14.34
N CYS A 45 9.93 -15.72 -14.03
CA CYS A 45 8.73 -15.95 -14.81
C CYS A 45 7.80 -14.73 -14.75
N TYR A 46 7.36 -14.28 -15.93
CA TYR A 46 6.30 -13.29 -16.06
C TYR A 46 4.97 -13.98 -16.36
N ILE A 47 3.95 -13.70 -15.57
CA ILE A 47 2.59 -14.25 -15.74
C ILE A 47 1.62 -13.11 -15.95
N ARG A 48 0.80 -13.22 -17.01
CA ARG A 48 -0.26 -12.27 -17.31
C ARG A 48 -1.42 -12.44 -16.33
N GLY A 49 -1.88 -11.36 -15.70
CA GLY A 49 -2.92 -11.42 -14.66
C GLY A 49 -4.24 -12.04 -15.13
N SER A 50 -4.62 -11.80 -16.39
CA SER A 50 -5.84 -12.34 -16.97
C SER A 50 -5.87 -13.89 -17.07
N THR A 51 -4.71 -14.56 -17.01
CA THR A 51 -4.62 -16.02 -17.08
C THR A 51 -4.62 -16.67 -15.71
N ILE A 52 -4.55 -15.90 -14.62
CA ILE A 52 -4.55 -16.41 -13.26
C ILE A 52 -5.96 -16.89 -12.88
N LYS A 53 -6.05 -18.05 -12.23
CA LYS A 53 -7.27 -18.58 -11.64
C LYS A 53 -7.32 -18.26 -10.15
N TYR A 54 -6.28 -18.62 -9.41
CA TYR A 54 -6.13 -18.26 -7.99
C TYR A 54 -4.66 -18.27 -7.55
N LEU A 55 -4.40 -17.63 -6.41
CA LEU A 55 -3.11 -17.63 -5.70
C LEU A 55 -3.30 -18.32 -4.34
N ARG A 56 -2.38 -19.21 -3.95
CA ARG A 56 -2.27 -19.70 -2.57
C ARG A 56 -1.28 -18.82 -1.82
N ILE A 57 -1.81 -18.05 -0.88
CA ILE A 57 -1.04 -17.15 -0.03
C ILE A 57 -0.80 -17.86 1.31
N PRO A 58 0.42 -17.81 1.88
CA PRO A 58 0.69 -18.32 3.22
C PRO A 58 -0.12 -17.56 4.28
N ASP A 59 -0.57 -18.26 5.32
CA ASP A 59 -1.38 -17.67 6.41
C ASP A 59 -0.65 -16.53 7.15
N GLU A 60 0.68 -16.60 7.25
CA GLU A 60 1.54 -15.57 7.87
C GLU A 60 1.34 -14.17 7.26
N ILE A 61 0.98 -14.08 5.98
CA ILE A 61 0.74 -12.80 5.28
C ILE A 61 -0.51 -12.11 5.82
N ILE A 62 -1.50 -12.87 6.30
CA ILE A 62 -2.77 -12.31 6.78
C ILE A 62 -2.52 -11.38 7.98
N ASP A 63 -1.60 -11.75 8.86
CA ASP A 63 -1.31 -10.99 10.06
C ASP A 63 -0.43 -9.77 9.78
N MET A 64 0.55 -9.90 8.87
CA MET A 64 1.38 -8.76 8.42
C MET A 64 0.55 -7.63 7.79
N VAL A 65 -0.46 -7.97 6.98
CA VAL A 65 -1.31 -6.94 6.32
C VAL A 65 -2.15 -6.16 7.32
N LYS A 66 -2.63 -6.81 8.39
CA LYS A 66 -3.42 -6.13 9.43
C LYS A 66 -2.61 -5.03 10.13
N GLU A 67 -1.34 -5.31 10.41
CA GLU A 67 -0.43 -4.32 11.01
C GLU A 67 -0.14 -3.14 10.06
N GLU A 68 -0.01 -3.39 8.76
CA GLU A 68 0.23 -2.35 7.76
C GLU A 68 -0.98 -1.40 7.58
N VAL A 69 -2.21 -1.93 7.62
CA VAL A 69 -3.43 -1.10 7.54
C VAL A 69 -3.58 -0.21 8.78
N LEU A 70 -3.30 -0.76 9.97
CA LEU A 70 -3.39 -0.01 11.23
C LEU A 70 -2.33 1.09 11.35
N SER A 71 -1.11 0.83 10.86
CA SER A 71 -0.03 1.82 10.85
C SER A 71 -0.28 2.96 9.86
N LYS A 72 -0.86 2.68 8.68
CA LYS A 72 -1.24 3.73 7.71
C LYS A 72 -2.54 4.47 8.07
N GLY A 73 -3.43 3.85 8.84
CA GLY A 73 -4.68 4.47 9.33
C GLY A 73 -4.48 5.56 10.40
N ARG A 74 -3.36 5.54 11.13
CA ARG A 74 -3.03 6.56 12.16
C ARG A 74 -2.55 7.90 11.59
N GLY A 75 -2.28 7.99 10.29
CA GLY A 75 -1.75 9.21 9.66
C GLY A 75 -2.77 10.22 9.15
N ARG A 76 -4.09 9.96 9.25
CA ARG A 76 -5.13 10.80 8.62
C ARG A 76 -6.12 11.47 9.56
N GLY A 77 -5.92 11.40 10.87
CA GLY A 77 -6.80 12.08 11.83
C GLY A 77 -6.04 12.47 13.09
N GLY A 78 -5.59 13.73 13.17
CA GLY A 78 -5.14 14.32 14.43
C GLY A 78 -3.81 15.05 14.37
N MET A 79 -3.73 16.16 13.62
CA MET A 79 -2.81 17.24 13.96
C MET A 79 -3.36 18.59 13.51
N GLN A 80 -4.61 18.88 13.88
CA GLN A 80 -5.15 20.24 13.83
C GLN A 80 -5.07 20.85 15.23
N GLN A 81 -3.85 20.97 15.76
CA GLN A 81 -3.57 21.70 17.00
C GLN A 81 -2.11 22.16 16.96
N ASN A 82 -1.85 23.30 16.30
CA ASN A 82 -1.16 24.43 16.90
C ASN A 82 -0.95 25.53 15.85
N LYS A 83 -1.81 26.55 15.90
CA LYS A 83 -1.54 27.83 15.27
C LYS A 83 -1.06 28.76 16.39
N PRO A 84 0.23 29.10 16.52
CA PRO A 84 0.67 30.10 17.49
C PRO A 84 0.36 31.48 16.92
N GLN A 85 -0.88 31.95 17.08
CA GLN A 85 -1.23 33.32 16.69
C GLN A 85 -0.94 34.28 17.84
N GLY A 86 0.25 34.89 17.76
CA GLY A 86 0.48 36.30 18.09
C GLY A 86 0.15 36.76 19.51
N LYS A 87 1.14 36.63 20.40
CA LYS A 87 1.20 37.35 21.68
C LYS A 87 1.49 38.85 21.42
N GLY A 88 0.46 39.65 21.22
CA GLY A 88 0.53 41.12 21.19
C GLY A 88 0.12 41.72 22.54
N ARG A 89 1.08 41.90 23.45
CA ARG A 89 0.95 42.73 24.66
C ARG A 89 1.63 44.08 24.38
N GLY A 90 0.93 45.20 24.48
CA GLY A 90 1.58 46.51 24.66
C GLY A 90 0.75 47.75 24.30
N GLY A 91 0.42 48.56 25.33
CA GLY A 91 -0.04 49.96 25.25
C GLY A 91 -1.55 50.11 25.08
N GLY A 92 -2.36 50.54 26.04
CA GLY A 92 -2.24 51.63 27.01
C GLY A 92 -3.43 52.59 26.77
N PRO A 93 -4.29 52.91 27.75
CA PRO A 93 -5.51 53.68 27.50
C PRO A 93 -5.21 55.19 27.40
N GLY A 94 -5.21 55.72 26.17
CA GLY A 94 -5.01 57.14 25.87
C GLY A 94 -6.33 57.91 25.83
N ARG A 95 -6.47 58.86 26.75
CA ARG A 95 -7.59 59.76 27.01
C ARG A 95 -7.37 61.08 26.25
N GLY A 96 -8.42 61.67 25.68
CA GLY A 96 -8.44 63.04 25.13
C GLY A 96 -8.41 63.09 23.59
N GLY A 97 -9.12 63.96 22.88
CA GLY A 97 -9.94 65.13 23.20
C GLY A 97 -10.04 66.00 21.93
N GLY A 98 -11.17 66.69 21.72
CA GLY A 98 -11.37 67.71 20.67
C GLY A 98 -11.94 67.17 19.34
N ALA A 99 -13.19 67.46 18.94
CA ALA A 99 -13.74 68.75 18.48
C ALA A 99 -13.21 69.19 17.11
N GLY A 100 -14.11 69.35 16.13
CA GLY A 100 -13.81 70.09 14.90
C GLY A 100 -14.67 69.71 13.70
N ARG A 101 -15.55 70.63 13.31
CA ARG A 101 -16.42 70.61 12.11
C ARG A 101 -15.62 70.86 10.83
N GLY A 102 -16.17 70.40 9.71
CA GLY A 102 -15.77 70.73 8.34
C GLY A 102 -16.57 69.92 7.36
#